data_AF-A0A317Z493-F1
#
_entry.id   AF-A0A317Z493-F1
#
_cell.length_a   1.000
_cell.length_b   1.000
_cell.length_c   1.000
_cell.angle_alpha   90.00
_cell.angle_beta   90.00
_cell.angle_gamma   90.00
#
_symmetry.space_group_name_H-M   'P 1'
#
loop_
_entity.id
_entity.type
_entity.pdbx_description
1 polymer ?
#
loop_
_entity_poly.entity_id
_entity_poly.type
_entity_poly.pdbx_seq_one_letter_code
_entity_poly.pdbx_strand_id
1 'polypeptide(L)'
;KDKDGDGFREDPNGKPFVINLKHYSGSNPTFEPRTAALKGYWEKVGLKTKVEMEEFGKYSSDLEKSSKDMEVYFRTWQQGSDP
;
A
#
# COMPACT_ATOMS: atom_id res chain seq x y z
N LYS A 1 3.32 -8.30 -17.47
CA LYS A 1 3.31 -7.49 -18.72
C LYS A 1 1.92 -6.91 -18.82
N ASP A 2 1.76 -5.72 -19.38
CA ASP A 2 0.46 -5.19 -19.79
C ASP A 2 -0.04 -5.98 -21.01
N LYS A 3 -1.09 -6.77 -20.82
CA LYS A 3 -1.66 -7.70 -21.81
C LYS A 3 -2.89 -7.12 -22.50
N ASP A 4 -3.63 -6.22 -21.85
CA ASP A 4 -4.86 -5.65 -22.40
C ASP A 4 -4.71 -4.19 -22.87
N GLY A 5 -3.56 -3.56 -22.61
CA GLY A 5 -3.20 -2.23 -23.07
C GLY A 5 -3.71 -1.10 -22.18
N ASP A 6 -4.17 -1.39 -20.95
CA ASP A 6 -4.71 -0.39 -20.02
C ASP A 6 -3.62 0.44 -19.28
N GLY A 7 -2.34 0.12 -19.53
CA GLY A 7 -1.19 0.75 -18.91
C GLY A 7 -0.74 0.09 -17.61
N PHE A 8 -1.45 -0.93 -17.11
CA PHE A 8 -1.12 -1.69 -15.91
C PHE A 8 -0.72 -3.12 -16.25
N ARG A 9 -0.13 -3.81 -15.27
CA ARG A 9 0.33 -5.19 -15.44
C ARG A 9 -0.76 -6.16 -15.00
N GLU A 10 -0.81 -7.31 -15.66
CA GLU A 10 -1.62 -8.45 -15.24
C GLU A 10 -0.75 -9.56 -14.66
N ASP A 11 -1.40 -10.45 -13.94
CA ASP A 11 -0.84 -11.73 -13.52
C ASP A 11 -0.55 -12.67 -14.73
N PRO A 12 0.11 -13.82 -14.52
CA PRO A 12 0.36 -14.79 -15.58
C PRO A 12 -0.92 -15.31 -16.28
N ASN A 13 -2.07 -15.29 -15.60
CA ASN A 13 -3.38 -15.71 -16.12
C ASN A 13 -4.13 -14.59 -16.86
N GLY A 14 -3.61 -13.35 -16.86
CA GLY A 14 -4.26 -12.20 -17.47
C GLY A 14 -5.29 -11.52 -16.57
N LYS A 15 -5.28 -11.79 -15.26
CA LYS A 15 -6.10 -11.06 -14.29
C LYS A 15 -5.42 -9.75 -13.92
N PRO A 16 -6.18 -8.64 -13.73
CA PRO A 16 -5.61 -7.37 -13.27
C PRO A 16 -4.81 -7.57 -11.99
N PHE A 17 -3.56 -7.10 -11.98
CA PHE A 17 -2.73 -7.09 -10.78
C PHE A 17 -2.90 -5.74 -10.09
N VAL A 18 -3.53 -5.76 -8.91
CA VAL A 18 -3.82 -4.55 -8.11
C VAL A 18 -3.16 -4.68 -6.76
N ILE A 19 -2.26 -3.76 -6.44
CA ILE A 19 -1.61 -3.66 -5.14
C ILE A 19 -2.55 -2.98 -4.16
N ASN A 20 -2.80 -3.61 -3.02
CA ASN A 20 -3.54 -3.01 -1.91
C ASN A 20 -2.55 -2.44 -0.87
N LEU A 21 -2.36 -1.11 -0.92
CA LEU A 21 -1.52 -0.39 0.02
C LEU A 21 -2.36 0.13 1.18
N LYS A 22 -2.16 -0.45 2.37
CA LYS A 22 -2.71 0.06 3.63
C LYS A 22 -1.74 0.98 4.34
N HIS A 23 -2.25 2.09 4.86
CA HIS A 23 -1.51 2.98 5.73
C HIS A 23 -2.46 3.49 6.80
N TYR A 24 -1.96 3.79 8.00
CA TYR A 24 -2.75 4.45 9.03
C TYR A 24 -2.85 5.97 8.81
N SER A 25 -4.03 6.55 9.02
CA SER A 25 -4.22 7.98 9.20
C SER A 25 -3.68 8.42 10.56
N GLY A 26 -3.35 9.70 10.69
CA GLY A 26 -2.81 10.24 11.94
C GLY A 26 -2.58 11.74 11.85
N SER A 27 -2.01 12.32 12.90
CA SER A 27 -1.76 13.77 12.98
C SER A 27 -0.58 14.25 12.13
N ASN A 28 0.23 13.34 11.56
CA ASN A 28 1.34 13.72 10.70
C ASN A 28 0.81 14.14 9.32
N PRO A 29 0.90 15.44 8.95
CA PRO A 29 0.32 15.95 7.70
C PRO A 29 1.01 15.40 6.45
N THR A 30 2.15 14.72 6.58
CA THR A 30 2.90 14.17 5.44
C THR A 30 2.45 12.77 5.03
N PHE A 31 1.61 12.09 5.82
CA PHE A 31 1.21 10.70 5.53
C PHE A 31 0.40 10.59 4.25
N GLU A 32 -0.73 11.29 4.15
CA GLU A 32 -1.57 11.28 2.95
C GLU A 32 -0.83 11.68 1.65
N PRO A 33 -0.11 12.82 1.59
CA PRO A 33 0.58 13.21 0.35
C PRO A 33 1.70 12.24 -0.01
N ARG A 34 2.38 11.62 0.96
CA ARG A 34 3.41 10.60 0.70
C ARG A 34 2.80 9.31 0.16
N THR A 35 1.70 8.85 0.73
CA THR A 35 0.97 7.67 0.23
C THR A 35 0.46 7.91 -1.19
N ALA A 36 -0.08 9.11 -1.47
CA ALA A 36 -0.49 9.50 -2.81
C ALA A 36 0.69 9.54 -3.80
N ALA A 37 1.85 10.05 -3.38
CA ALA A 37 3.06 10.05 -4.19
C ALA A 37 3.54 8.62 -4.50
N LEU A 38 3.53 7.71 -3.51
CA LEU A 38 3.89 6.31 -3.71
C LEU A 38 2.98 5.63 -4.73
N LYS A 39 1.66 5.81 -4.60
CA LYS A 39 0.67 5.38 -5.60
C LYS A 39 1.06 5.92 -6.99
N GLY A 40 1.29 7.22 -7.11
CA GLY A 40 1.64 7.83 -8.40
C GLY A 40 2.94 7.29 -9.01
N TYR A 41 3.96 7.00 -8.20
CA TYR A 41 5.20 6.38 -8.68
C TYR A 41 4.99 4.94 -9.15
N TRP A 42 4.19 4.16 -8.44
CA TRP A 42 3.85 2.79 -8.84
C TRP A 42 2.99 2.74 -10.10
N GLU A 43 1.98 3.62 -10.21
CA GLU A 43 1.14 3.68 -11.41
C GLU A 43 1.95 4.08 -12.65
N LYS A 44 2.96 4.95 -12.52
CA LYS A 44 3.89 5.30 -13.62
C LYS A 44 4.70 4.11 -14.18
N VAL A 45 4.89 3.05 -13.39
CA VAL A 45 5.59 1.82 -13.83
C VAL A 45 4.63 0.65 -14.11
N GLY A 46 3.34 0.95 -14.22
CA GLY A 46 2.28 0.01 -14.55
C GLY A 46 1.83 -0.86 -13.38
N LEU A 47 2.01 -0.39 -12.14
CA LEU A 47 1.51 -1.08 -10.95
C LEU A 47 0.26 -0.37 -10.44
N LYS A 48 -0.90 -0.92 -10.78
CA LYS A 48 -2.20 -0.39 -10.33
C LYS A 48 -2.29 -0.48 -8.83
N THR A 49 -2.60 0.64 -8.17
CA THR A 49 -2.50 0.72 -6.71
C THR A 49 -3.79 1.26 -6.11
N LYS A 50 -4.39 0.48 -5.21
CA LYS A 50 -5.46 0.92 -4.32
C LYS A 50 -4.85 1.33 -2.99
N VAL A 51 -5.22 2.51 -2.51
CA VAL A 51 -4.81 3.02 -1.20
C VAL A 51 -5.98 2.94 -0.25
N GLU A 52 -5.72 2.47 0.97
CA GLU A 52 -6.66 2.49 2.08
C GLU A 52 -5.99 3.13 3.29
N MET A 53 -6.52 4.28 3.72
CA MET A 53 -6.07 4.99 4.91
C MET A 53 -7.02 4.66 6.06
N GLU A 54 -6.53 4.04 7.13
CA GLU A 54 -7.35 3.57 8.25
C GLU A 54 -6.99 4.26 9.57
N GLU A 55 -7.94 4.32 10.51
CA GLU A 55 -7.60 4.71 11.89
C GLU A 55 -6.54 3.76 12.48
N PHE A 56 -5.59 4.29 13.25
CA PHE A 56 -4.41 3.56 13.73
C PHE A 56 -4.73 2.30 14.54
N GLY A 57 -5.78 2.33 15.37
CA GLY A 57 -6.27 1.18 16.13
C GLY A 57 -6.76 0.06 15.22
N LYS A 58 -7.61 0.38 14.23
CA LYS A 58 -8.04 -0.61 13.22
C LYS A 58 -6.84 -1.18 12.46
N TYR A 59 -5.98 -0.30 11.95
CA TYR A 59 -4.79 -0.68 11.20
C TYR A 59 -3.88 -1.63 11.99
N SER A 60 -3.67 -1.34 13.28
CA SER A 60 -2.85 -2.19 14.15
C SER A 60 -3.51 -3.55 14.39
N SER A 61 -4.84 -3.60 14.54
CA SER A 61 -5.56 -4.87 14.68
C SER A 61 -5.48 -5.72 13.41
N ASP A 62 -5.61 -5.10 12.23
CA ASP A 62 -5.47 -5.79 10.94
C ASP A 62 -4.05 -6.35 10.78
N LEU A 63 -3.03 -5.61 11.21
CA LEU A 63 -1.63 -6.06 11.21
C LEU A 63 -1.39 -7.25 12.12
N GLU A 64 -1.83 -7.17 13.36
CA GLU A 64 -1.68 -8.27 14.33
C GLU A 64 -2.39 -9.55 13.86
N LYS A 65 -3.55 -9.41 13.22
CA LYS A 65 -4.35 -10.55 12.74
C LYS A 65 -3.93 -11.05 11.36
N SER A 66 -2.93 -10.43 10.72
CA SER A 66 -2.53 -10.74 9.35
C SER A 66 -3.73 -10.73 8.39
N SER A 67 -4.52 -9.64 8.44
CA SER A 67 -5.73 -9.53 7.63
C SER A 67 -5.42 -9.73 6.14
N LYS A 68 -6.29 -10.49 5.44
CA LYS A 68 -6.07 -10.90 4.05
C LYS A 68 -6.03 -9.72 3.06
N ASP A 69 -6.61 -8.59 3.44
CA ASP A 69 -6.65 -7.37 2.65
C ASP A 69 -5.45 -6.44 2.90
N MET A 70 -4.53 -6.81 3.80
CA MET A 70 -3.32 -6.06 4.06
C MET A 70 -2.10 -6.68 3.36
N GLU A 71 -2.02 -6.39 2.06
CA GLU A 71 -0.97 -6.89 1.17
C GLU A 71 0.35 -6.12 1.33
N VAL A 72 0.30 -4.79 1.20
CA VAL A 72 1.44 -3.88 1.39
C VAL A 72 1.07 -2.86 2.44
N TYR A 73 1.98 -2.54 3.35
CA TYR A 73 1.65 -1.69 4.48
C TYR A 73 2.79 -0.74 4.87
N PHE A 74 2.43 0.42 5.45
CA PHE A 74 3.38 1.39 5.98
C PHE A 74 3.50 1.27 7.51
N ARG A 75 4.71 1.06 8.03
CA ARG A 75 4.96 0.99 9.47
C ARG A 75 6.21 1.75 9.85
N THR A 76 6.17 2.37 11.03
CA THR A 76 7.33 2.97 11.69
C THR A 76 7.73 2.13 12.89
N TRP A 77 9.03 2.07 13.15
CA TRP A 77 9.62 1.44 14.33
C TRP A 77 10.52 2.45 15.03
N GLN A 78 10.56 2.40 16.36
CA GLN A 78 11.57 3.09 17.15
C GLN A 78 12.55 2.02 17.64
N GLN A 79 13.79 2.08 17.16
CA GLN A 79 14.84 1.14 17.55
C GLN A 79 15.40 1.52 18.92
N GLY A 80 15.88 0.52 19.67
CA GLY A 80 16.63 0.75 20.90
C GLY A 80 18.00 1.39 20.62
N SER A 81 18.72 1.74 21.70
CA SER A 81 20.07 2.30 21.59
C SER A 81 21.14 1.31 21.14
N ASP A 82 20.85 0.00 21.21
CA ASP A 82 21.70 -1.08 20.74
C ASP A 82 21.18 -1.56 19.38
N PRO A 83 21.94 -1.40 18.29
CA PRO A 83 21.48 -1.64 16.91
C PRO A 83 21.24 -3.12 16.59
#